data_AF-A0A1H9T9K1-F1
#
_entry.id   AF-A0A1H9T9K1-F1
#
_cell.length_a   1.000
_cell.length_b   1.000
_cell.length_c   1.000
_cell.angle_alpha   90.00
_cell.angle_beta   90.00
_cell.angle_gamma   90.00
#
_symmetry.space_group_name_H-M   'P 1'
#
loop_
_entity.id
_entity.type
_entity.pdbx_description
1 polymer ?
#
loop_
_entity_poly.entity_id
_entity_poly.type
_entity_poly.pdbx_seq_one_letter_code
_entity_poly.pdbx_strand_id
1 'polypeptide(L)' 'MTIKLFVLFGQRKCDYSGQYALEALACMDEIGHSDNPDYLEGEYAKHEQSGEFDRLSIVDAGL' A
#
# COMPACT_ATOMS: atom_id res chain seq x y z
N MET A 1 -9.51 -23.08 0.38
CA MET A 1 -8.28 -22.33 0.02
C MET A 1 -8.36 -21.00 0.73
N THR A 2 -7.29 -20.63 1.41
CA THR A 2 -7.11 -19.35 2.12
C THR A 2 -6.49 -18.40 1.10
N ILE A 3 -7.17 -17.30 0.78
CA ILE A 3 -6.73 -16.34 -0.25
C ILE A 3 -5.77 -15.36 0.41
N LYS A 4 -4.63 -15.10 -0.20
CA LYS A 4 -3.74 -14.03 0.25
C LYS A 4 -4.20 -12.69 -0.31
N LEU A 5 -4.22 -11.66 0.54
CA LEU A 5 -4.39 -10.28 0.12
C LEU A 5 -3.10 -9.51 0.35
N PHE A 6 -2.66 -8.79 -0.66
CA PHE A 6 -1.56 -7.84 -0.59
C PHE A 6 -2.14 -6.44 -0.56
N VAL A 7 -1.77 -5.64 0.45
CA VAL A 7 -2.28 -4.28 0.64
C VAL A 7 -1.12 -3.31 0.78
N LEU A 8 -1.12 -2.26 -0.04
CA LEU A 8 -0.24 -1.11 0.13
C LEU A 8 -0.87 -0.15 1.13
N PHE A 9 -0.22 0.02 2.28
CA PHE A 9 -0.56 1.03 3.27
C PHE A 9 0.35 2.24 3.18
N GLY A 10 -0.21 3.42 3.45
CA GLY A 10 0.54 4.64 3.63
C GLY A 10 0.23 5.32 4.96
N GLN A 11 1.27 5.84 5.60
CA GLN A 11 1.17 6.73 6.74
C GLN A 11 1.07 8.17 6.22
N ARG A 12 -0.15 8.65 5.97
CA ARG A 12 -0.43 9.98 5.40
C ARG A 12 -0.07 11.07 6.40
N LYS A 13 0.66 12.10 5.96
CA LYS A 13 0.88 13.34 6.71
C LYS A 13 -0.41 14.15 6.74
N CYS A 14 -0.83 14.60 7.91
CA CYS A 14 -2.05 15.38 8.10
C CYS A 14 -1.73 16.86 8.37
N ASP A 15 -2.58 17.55 9.13
CA ASP A 15 -2.61 19.01 9.25
C ASP A 15 -1.40 19.58 10.02
N TYR A 16 -0.77 18.80 10.90
CA TYR A 16 0.39 19.22 11.67
C TYR A 16 1.49 18.16 11.73
N SER A 17 2.74 18.62 11.93
CA SER A 17 3.91 17.75 12.02
C SER A 17 3.74 16.70 13.12
N GLY A 18 3.98 15.43 12.78
CA GLY A 18 3.77 14.29 13.68
C GLY A 18 2.34 13.75 13.71
N GLN A 19 1.38 14.41 13.03
CA GLN A 19 0.04 13.85 12.84
C GLN A 19 0.02 12.96 11.61
N TYR A 20 -0.36 11.70 11.85
CA TYR A 20 -0.43 10.71 10.79
C TYR A 20 -1.75 9.93 10.83
N ALA A 21 -2.26 9.61 9.65
CA ALA A 21 -3.37 8.68 9.45
C ALA A 21 -2.90 7.49 8.62
N LEU A 22 -3.37 6.29 8.97
CA LEU A 22 -3.12 5.09 8.17
C LEU A 22 -4.16 5.02 7.05
N GLU A 23 -3.71 4.81 5.82
CA GLU A 23 -4.56 4.71 4.63
C GLU A 23 -4.20 3.45 3.83
N ALA A 24 -5.21 2.71 3.36
CA ALA A 24 -5.02 1.64 2.38
C ALA A 24 -5.13 2.23 0.97
N LEU A 25 -4.04 2.17 0.21
CA LEU A 25 -3.89 2.87 -1.06
C LEU A 25 -4.21 1.99 -2.26
N ALA A 26 -3.77 0.73 -2.21
CA ALA A 26 -4.02 -0.27 -3.23
C ALA A 26 -4.10 -1.65 -2.61
N CYS A 27 -4.83 -2.57 -3.24
CA CYS A 27 -4.88 -3.96 -2.83
C CYS A 27 -4.98 -4.89 -4.03
N MET A 28 -4.52 -6.12 -3.85
CA MET A 28 -4.71 -7.20 -4.81
C MET A 28 -4.75 -8.55 -4.08
N ASP A 29 -5.46 -9.51 -4.66
CA ASP A 29 -5.39 -10.90 -4.20
C ASP A 29 -4.20 -11.63 -4.84
N GLU A 30 -4.01 -12.90 -4.44
CA GLU A 30 -2.93 -13.74 -4.97
C GLU A 30 -2.98 -13.94 -6.49
N ILE A 31 -4.17 -13.94 -7.08
CA ILE A 31 -4.35 -14.13 -8.53
C ILE A 31 -3.93 -12.85 -9.25
N GLY A 32 -4.44 -11.70 -8.80
CA GLY A 32 -4.06 -10.40 -9.33
C GLY A 32 -2.56 -10.13 -9.19
N HIS A 33 -1.95 -10.52 -8.07
CA HIS A 33 -0.50 -10.39 -7.88
C HIS A 33 0.30 -11.29 -8.82
N SER A 34 -0.20 -12.50 -9.09
CA SER A 34 0.40 -13.39 -10.08
C SER A 34 0.31 -12.82 -11.51
N ASP A 35 -0.83 -12.25 -11.87
CA ASP A 35 -1.08 -11.73 -13.22
C ASP A 35 -0.39 -10.38 -13.48
N ASN A 36 -0.22 -9.56 -12.44
CA ASN A 36 0.43 -8.26 -12.51
C ASN A 36 1.32 -8.01 -11.28
N PRO A 37 2.50 -8.66 -11.20
CA PRO A 37 3.35 -8.62 -10.02
C PRO A 37 3.87 -7.22 -9.67
N ASP A 38 3.99 -6.34 -10.68
CA ASP A 38 4.58 -5.01 -10.52
C ASP A 38 3.56 -3.93 -10.12
N TYR A 39 2.26 -4.25 -10.06
CA TYR A 39 1.22 -3.25 -9.80
C TYR A 39 1.43 -2.50 -8.48
N LEU A 40 1.60 -3.23 -7.37
CA LEU A 40 1.75 -2.61 -6.05
C LEU A 40 3.07 -1.84 -5.91
N GLU A 41 4.14 -2.30 -6.54
CA GLU A 41 5.42 -1.58 -6.60
C GLU A 41 5.29 -0.29 -7.42
N GLY A 42 4.51 -0.34 -8.51
CA GLY A 42 4.14 0.84 -9.29
C GLY A 42 3.34 1.86 -8.48
N GLU A 43 2.33 1.42 -7.73
CA GLU A 43 1.57 2.29 -6.82
C GLU A 43 2.45 2.83 -5.69
N TYR A 44 3.31 1.99 -5.10
CA TYR A 44 4.30 2.41 -4.10
C TYR A 44 5.15 3.56 -4.63
N ALA A 45 5.76 3.41 -5.81
CA ALA A 45 6.62 4.43 -6.40
C ALA A 45 5.86 5.75 -6.68
N LYS A 46 4.61 5.67 -7.14
CA LYS A 46 3.75 6.84 -7.35
C LYS A 46 3.50 7.59 -6.05
N HIS A 47 3.14 6.87 -4.98
CA HIS A 47 2.84 7.48 -3.69
C HIS A 47 4.10 7.98 -2.97
N GLU A 48 5.24 7.32 -3.13
CA GLU A 48 6.52 7.78 -2.57
C GLU A 48 6.92 9.13 -3.17
N GLN A 49 6.75 9.27 -4.50
CA GLN A 49 7.03 10.52 -5.22
C GLN A 49 6.07 11.66 -4.89
N SER A 50 4.86 11.36 -4.38
CA SER A 50 3.87 12.38 -4.02
C SER A 50 4.30 13.25 -2.82
N GLY A 51 5.14 12.70 -1.93
CA GLY A 51 5.50 13.34 -0.66
C GLY A 51 4.38 13.40 0.39
N GLU A 52 3.16 12.93 0.07
CA GLU A 52 1.98 12.94 0.96
C GLU A 52 2.11 12.00 2.16
N PHE A 53 3.00 11.00 2.07
CA PHE A 53 3.18 9.95 3.07
C PHE A 53 4.55 10.07 3.74
N ASP A 54 4.62 9.72 5.03
CA ASP A 54 5.89 9.58 5.76
C ASP A 54 6.51 8.20 5.51
N ARG A 55 5.65 7.18 5.43
CA ARG A 55 6.04 5.79 5.15
C ARG A 55 5.00 5.10 4.29
N LEU A 56 5.47 4.13 3.52
CA LEU A 56 4.67 3.22 2.72
C LEU A 56 5.11 1.79 3.03
N SER A 57 4.18 0.83 2.97
CA SER A 57 4.50 -0.58 3.16
C SER A 57 3.46 -1.47 2.48
N ILE A 58 3.94 -2.49 1.76
CA ILE A 58 3.10 -3.56 1.23
C ILE A 58 3.07 -4.70 2.26
N VAL A 59 1.87 -5.13 2.64
CA VAL A 59 1.65 -6.15 3.67
C VAL A 59 0.85 -7.32 3.10
N ASP A 60 1.29 -8.55 3.37
CA ASP A 60 0.50 -9.78 3.19
C ASP A 60 -0.49 -9.91 4.36
N ALA A 61 -1.75 -9.61 4.10
CA ALA A 61 -2.87 -9.84 4.99
C ALA A 61 -3.44 -11.24 4.71
N GLY A 62 -2.76 -12.28 5.21
CA GLY A 62 -3.27 -13.64 5.14
C GLY A 62 -4.64 -13.74 5.84
N LEU A 63 -5.69 -14.06 5.08
CA LEU A 63 -7.08 -14.18 5.53
C LEU A 63 -7.58 -15.62 5.50
#